data_AF-A0A498H3L9-F1
#
_entry.id   AF-A0A498H3L9-F1
#
_cell.length_a   1.000
_cell.length_b   1.000
_cell.length_c   1.000
_cell.angle_alpha   90.00
_cell.angle_beta   90.00
_cell.angle_gamma   90.00
#
_symmetry.space_group_name_H-M   'P 1'
#
loop_
_entity.id
_entity.type
_entity.pdbx_description
1 polymer ?
#
loop_
_entity_poly.entity_id
_entity_poly.type
_entity_poly.pdbx_seq_one_letter_code
_entity_poly.pdbx_strand_id
1 'polypeptide(L)'
;MRKAVINAFVDAIALILFIPSLISGVVLYVVLPSGGGGFRGGTSVASADIFLGIARSDWKDLHTYTSLAFAALIIVHLLLHWRYMRSLGRIFRGTRTDTE
;
A
#
# COMPACT_ATOMS: atom_id res chain seq x y z
N MET A 1 21.97 -13.55 -12.67
CA MET A 1 21.38 -12.39 -13.38
C MET A 1 19.86 -12.44 -13.47
N ARG A 2 19.24 -13.52 -13.97
CA ARG A 2 17.76 -13.62 -14.14
C ARG A 2 16.92 -13.33 -12.89
N LYS A 3 17.37 -13.75 -11.69
CA LYS A 3 16.65 -13.47 -10.42
C LYS A 3 16.63 -11.98 -10.07
N ALA A 4 17.74 -11.27 -10.27
CA ALA A 4 17.82 -9.84 -10.00
C ALA A 4 16.91 -9.04 -10.95
N VAL A 5 16.81 -9.47 -12.21
CA VAL A 5 15.88 -8.88 -13.19
C VAL A 5 14.41 -9.10 -12.80
N ILE A 6 14.05 -10.31 -12.36
CA ILE A 6 12.67 -10.60 -11.88
C ILE A 6 12.34 -9.72 -10.67
N ASN A 7 13.25 -9.60 -9.70
CA ASN A 7 13.04 -8.77 -8.53
C ASN A 7 12.86 -7.29 -8.93
N ALA A 8 13.76 -6.76 -9.77
CA ALA A 8 13.66 -5.39 -10.25
C ALA A 8 12.35 -5.11 -11.00
N PHE A 9 11.83 -6.10 -11.75
CA PHE A 9 10.55 -5.98 -12.44
C PHE A 9 9.36 -5.96 -11.48
N VAL A 10 9.34 -6.85 -10.48
CA VAL A 10 8.31 -6.86 -9.44
C VAL A 10 8.30 -5.53 -8.67
N ASP A 11 9.48 -5.01 -8.32
CA ASP A 11 9.63 -3.75 -7.59
C ASP A 11 9.17 -2.55 -8.45
N ALA A 12 9.51 -2.55 -9.75
CA ALA A 12 9.06 -1.51 -10.67
C ALA A 12 7.53 -1.49 -10.81
N ILE A 13 6.89 -2.66 -10.98
CA ILE A 13 5.42 -2.72 -11.06
C ILE A 13 4.79 -2.33 -9.72
N ALA A 14 5.36 -2.78 -8.60
CA ALA A 14 4.88 -2.39 -7.28
C ALA A 14 4.93 -0.87 -7.10
N LEU A 15 6.01 -0.21 -7.53
CA LEU A 15 6.13 1.24 -7.49
C LEU A 15 5.08 1.94 -8.37
N ILE A 16 4.82 1.41 -9.57
CA ILE A 16 3.81 1.95 -10.48
C ILE A 16 2.40 1.84 -9.88
N LEU A 17 2.07 0.75 -9.19
CA LEU A 17 0.76 0.59 -8.53
C LEU A 17 0.64 1.37 -7.23
N PHE A 18 1.77 1.60 -6.54
CA PHE A 18 1.81 2.40 -5.33
C PHE A 18 1.43 3.86 -5.58
N ILE A 19 1.90 4.46 -6.68
CA ILE A 19 1.64 5.88 -7.00
C ILE A 19 0.12 6.20 -7.07
N PRO A 20 -0.70 5.54 -7.90
CA PRO A 20 -2.13 5.83 -7.97
C PRO A 20 -2.86 5.43 -6.69
N SER A 21 -2.44 4.36 -6.00
CA SER A 21 -2.97 3.98 -4.69
C SER A 21 -2.76 5.09 -3.65
N LEU A 22 -1.53 5.62 -3.57
CA LEU A 22 -1.18 6.71 -2.66
C LEU A 22 -1.95 7.99 -3.00
N ILE A 23 -1.95 8.41 -4.27
CA ILE A 23 -2.62 9.64 -4.69
C ILE A 23 -4.12 9.56 -4.40
N SER A 24 -4.78 8.48 -4.84
CA SER A 24 -6.22 8.29 -4.61
C SER A 24 -6.56 8.18 -3.11
N GLY A 25 -5.71 7.55 -2.30
CA GLY A 25 -5.87 7.48 -0.85
C GLY A 25 -5.77 8.85 -0.18
N VAL A 26 -4.77 9.65 -0.56
CA VAL A 26 -4.60 11.04 -0.08
C VAL A 26 -5.79 11.90 -0.51
N VAL A 27 -6.25 11.77 -1.76
CA VAL A 27 -7.42 12.49 -2.26
C VAL A 27 -8.67 12.11 -1.46
N LEU A 28 -8.94 10.83 -1.24
CA LEU A 28 -10.09 10.38 -0.45
C LEU A 28 -10.01 10.74 1.03
N TYR A 29 -8.81 10.90 1.58
CA TYR A 29 -8.62 11.25 2.99
C TYR A 29 -8.67 12.76 3.24
N VAL A 30 -8.00 13.56 2.40
CA VAL A 30 -7.83 15.00 2.59
C VAL A 30 -8.88 15.80 1.84
N VAL A 31 -9.18 15.42 0.58
CA VAL A 31 -9.99 16.23 -0.34
C VAL A 31 -11.45 15.80 -0.37
N LEU A 32 -11.71 14.48 -0.37
CA LEU A 32 -13.05 13.89 -0.34
C LEU A 32 -13.26 12.99 0.89
N PRO A 33 -13.02 13.48 2.12
CA PRO A 33 -13.25 12.69 3.33
C PRO A 33 -14.71 12.25 3.36
N SER A 34 -14.97 10.97 3.61
CA SER A 34 -16.35 10.57 3.96
C SER A 34 -16.68 11.14 5.32
N GLY A 35 -17.76 11.93 5.40
CA GLY A 35 -18.26 12.46 6.67
C GLY A 35 -18.44 11.36 7.72
N GLY A 36 -17.82 11.58 8.89
CA GLY A 36 -18.06 10.88 10.16
C GLY A 36 -17.45 9.49 10.26
N GLY A 37 -16.37 9.36 11.02
CA GLY A 37 -15.77 8.06 11.32
C GLY A 37 -16.76 7.04 11.89
N GLY A 38 -16.73 5.83 11.35
CA GLY A 38 -17.28 4.63 11.98
C GLY A 38 -18.80 4.48 11.95
N PHE A 39 -19.28 3.40 11.33
CA PHE A 39 -20.42 2.59 11.80
C PHE A 39 -21.73 3.26 12.26
N ARG A 40 -22.04 4.51 11.91
CA ARG A 40 -23.31 5.15 12.29
C ARG A 40 -23.84 6.01 11.15
N GLY A 41 -24.97 5.57 10.60
CA GLY A 41 -25.79 6.38 9.71
C GLY A 41 -26.21 7.66 10.43
N GLY A 42 -26.09 8.80 9.75
CA GLY A 42 -26.60 10.06 10.27
C GLY A 42 -25.88 11.27 9.70
N THR A 43 -26.54 11.91 8.74
CA THR A 43 -26.39 13.32 8.35
C THR A 43 -25.13 13.67 7.55
N SER A 44 -25.29 13.61 6.23
CA SER A 44 -24.37 14.12 5.22
C SER A 44 -24.17 15.63 5.39
N VAL A 45 -23.11 16.03 6.10
CA VAL A 45 -22.50 17.32 5.83
C VAL A 45 -21.87 17.18 4.45
N ALA A 46 -22.36 17.98 3.50
CA ALA A 46 -22.01 17.98 2.08
C ALA A 46 -20.50 17.83 1.88
N SER A 47 -20.06 16.57 1.76
CA SER A 47 -18.70 16.23 1.40
C SER A 47 -18.64 16.45 -0.11
N ALA A 48 -17.62 17.13 -0.62
CA ALA A 48 -17.44 17.27 -2.06
C ALA A 48 -17.45 15.86 -2.69
N ASP A 49 -18.51 15.54 -3.43
CA ASP A 49 -18.68 14.24 -4.08
C ASP A 49 -17.92 14.14 -5.40
N ILE A 50 -17.32 15.25 -5.86
CA ILE A 50 -16.60 15.35 -7.12
C ILE A 50 -15.28 16.11 -6.90
N PHE A 51 -14.19 15.57 -7.43
CA PHE A 51 -12.89 16.23 -7.47
C PHE A 51 -12.22 15.96 -8.82
N LEU A 52 -11.70 17.03 -9.45
CA LEU A 52 -11.18 17.00 -10.83
C LEU A 52 -12.17 16.45 -11.87
N GLY A 53 -13.47 16.68 -11.65
CA GLY A 53 -14.53 16.16 -12.51
C GLY A 53 -14.80 14.65 -12.35
N ILE A 54 -14.13 13.99 -11.40
CA ILE A 54 -14.27 12.56 -11.12
C ILE A 54 -15.04 12.38 -9.81
N ALA A 55 -16.00 11.46 -9.80
CA ALA A 55 -16.81 11.20 -8.62
C ALA A 55 -15.99 10.51 -7.52
N ARG A 56 -16.38 10.72 -6.26
CA ARG A 56 -15.76 10.08 -5.09
C ARG A 56 -15.78 8.55 -5.19
N SER A 57 -16.84 7.98 -5.77
CA SER A 57 -16.94 6.54 -6.04
C SER A 57 -15.79 6.06 -6.91
N ASP A 58 -15.48 6.80 -7.96
CA ASP A 58 -14.48 6.40 -8.95
C ASP A 58 -13.07 6.53 -8.36
N TRP A 59 -12.83 7.57 -7.56
CA TRP A 59 -11.61 7.69 -6.74
C TRP A 59 -11.46 6.51 -5.78
N LYS A 60 -12.56 6.06 -5.17
CA LYS A 60 -12.59 4.92 -4.24
C LYS A 60 -12.31 3.60 -4.96
N ASP A 61 -12.88 3.40 -6.13
CA ASP A 61 -12.65 2.22 -6.94
C ASP A 61 -11.20 2.18 -7.43
N LEU A 62 -10.68 3.30 -7.94
CA LEU A 62 -9.27 3.45 -8.31
C LEU A 62 -8.35 3.11 -7.14
N HIS A 63 -8.61 3.66 -5.95
CA HIS A 63 -7.84 3.35 -4.75
C HIS A 63 -7.90 1.87 -4.40
N THR A 64 -9.11 1.28 -4.41
CA THR A 64 -9.33 -0.10 -3.98
C THR A 64 -8.61 -1.08 -4.91
N TYR A 65 -8.82 -0.98 -6.22
CA TYR A 65 -8.23 -1.91 -7.18
C TYR A 65 -6.71 -1.78 -7.27
N THR A 66 -6.19 -0.55 -7.28
CA THR A 66 -4.72 -0.34 -7.31
C THR A 66 -4.06 -0.80 -6.02
N SER A 67 -4.68 -0.56 -4.86
CA SER A 67 -4.17 -1.01 -3.56
C SER A 67 -4.22 -2.53 -3.41
N LEU A 68 -5.26 -3.21 -3.89
CA LEU A 68 -5.34 -4.66 -3.88
C LEU A 68 -4.27 -5.30 -4.75
N ALA A 69 -4.08 -4.78 -5.97
CA ALA A 69 -3.04 -5.25 -6.87
C ALA A 69 -1.63 -4.99 -6.30
N PHE A 70 -1.41 -3.81 -5.71
CA PHE A 70 -0.17 -3.48 -5.01
C PHE A 70 0.08 -4.43 -3.82
N ALA A 71 -0.92 -4.69 -2.98
CA ALA A 71 -0.81 -5.60 -1.84
C ALA A 71 -0.43 -7.02 -2.27
N ALA A 72 -1.05 -7.53 -3.34
CA ALA A 72 -0.68 -8.83 -3.91
C ALA A 72 0.79 -8.86 -4.38
N LEU A 73 1.27 -7.80 -5.04
CA LEU A 73 2.68 -7.71 -5.44
C LEU A 73 3.63 -7.61 -4.25
N ILE A 74 3.26 -6.89 -3.19
CA ILE A 74 4.07 -6.83 -1.97
C ILE A 74 4.17 -8.22 -1.33
N ILE A 75 3.11 -9.02 -1.31
CA ILE A 75 3.18 -10.42 -0.84
C ILE A 75 4.19 -11.20 -1.68
N VAL A 76 4.11 -11.11 -3.01
CA VAL A 76 5.07 -11.77 -3.91
C VAL A 76 6.50 -11.30 -3.66
N HIS A 77 6.71 -9.99 -3.54
CA HIS A 77 8.01 -9.39 -3.21
C HIS A 77 8.57 -9.97 -1.90
N LEU A 78 7.77 -10.00 -0.83
CA LEU A 78 8.20 -10.55 0.46
C LEU A 78 8.57 -12.04 0.37
N LEU A 79 7.84 -12.83 -0.42
CA LEU A 79 8.17 -14.24 -0.67
C LEU A 79 9.50 -14.38 -1.43
N LEU A 80 9.76 -13.53 -2.42
CA LEU A 80 11.05 -13.51 -3.14
C LEU A 80 12.21 -13.14 -2.21
N HIS A 81 11.98 -12.23 -1.27
CA HIS A 81 12.96 -11.77 -0.28
C HIS A 81 13.01 -12.62 1.01
N TRP A 82 12.21 -13.69 1.11
CA TRP A 82 12.06 -14.52 2.31
C TRP A 82 13.40 -15.07 2.84
N ARG A 83 14.34 -15.43 1.95
CA ARG A 83 15.66 -15.92 2.35
C ARG A 83 16.49 -14.84 3.05
N TYR A 84 16.42 -13.59 2.58
CA TYR A 84 17.06 -12.44 3.20
C TYR A 84 16.41 -12.12 4.55
N MET A 85 15.09 -12.18 4.64
CA MET A 85 14.36 -11.94 5.90
C MET A 85 14.71 -12.98 6.98
N ARG A 86 14.89 -14.25 6.61
CA ARG A 86 15.40 -15.28 7.54
C ARG A 86 16.87 -15.09 7.95
N SER A 87 17.72 -14.47 7.12
CA SER A 87 19.07 -14.10 7.56
C SER A 87 19.05 -12.92 8.54
N LEU A 88 18.15 -11.95 8.37
CA LEU A 88 18.00 -10.85 9.34
C LEU A 88 17.61 -11.39 10.73
N GLY A 89 16.67 -12.34 10.80
CA GLY A 89 16.30 -12.97 12.07
C GLY A 89 17.46 -13.72 12.74
N ARG A 90 18.43 -14.24 11.97
CA ARG A 90 19.67 -14.81 12.52
C ARG A 90 20.64 -13.74 13.01
N ILE A 91 20.76 -12.61 12.31
CA ILE A 91 21.58 -11.47 12.74
C ILE A 91 21.06 -10.91 14.08
N PHE A 92 19.75 -10.71 14.23
CA PHE A 92 19.15 -10.26 15.50
C PHE A 92 19.30 -11.26 16.65
N ARG A 93 19.46 -12.56 16.37
CA ARG A 93 19.71 -13.59 17.38
C ARG A 93 21.20 -13.77 17.71
N GLY A 94 22.10 -13.31 16.84
CA GLY A 94 23.55 -13.43 17.00
C GLY A 94 24.21 -12.30 17.80
N THR A 95 23.47 -11.26 18.17
CA THR A 95 23.96 -10.16 19.03
C THR A 95 23.66 -10.39 20.51
N ARG A 96 23.83 -11.63 21.00
CA ARG A 96 23.80 -11.94 22.44
C ARG A 96 24.99 -12.83 22.81
N THR A 97 26.17 -12.24 22.68
CA THR A 97 27.47 -12.73 23.19
C THR A 97 28.36 -11.48 23.31
N ASP A 98 29.02 -11.09 24.39
CA ASP A 98 29.14 -11.54 25.78
C ASP A 98 29.58 -10.26 26.53
N THR A 99 28.98 -9.95 27.68
CA THR A 99 29.59 -9.04 28.66
C THR A 99 29.93 -9.91 29.86
N GLU A 100 31.15 -10.43 29.85
CA GLU A 100 31.88 -10.85 31.06
C GLU A 100 32.71 -9.67 31.56
#